data_AF-A0A366PFV6-F1
#
_entry.id   AF-A0A366PFV6-F1
#
_cell.length_a   1.000
_cell.length_b   1.000
_cell.length_c   1.000
_cell.angle_alpha   90.00
_cell.angle_beta   90.00
_cell.angle_gamma   90.00
#
_symmetry.space_group_name_H-M   'P 1'
#
loop_
_entity.id
_entity.type
_entity.pdbx_description
1 polymer ?
#
loop_
_entity_poly.entity_id
_entity_poly.type
_entity_poly.pdbx_seq_one_letter_code
_entity_poly.pdbx_strand_id
1 'polypeptide(L)'
;MKFSATILAVAATTLVSTVSAQFPLCALSCFEKTMQLPQAQTCTEANMFLCFCKSTFLALAYRDCACQECPSTATAVSAVQYGLDICTQAGAPISWLPAQCF
;
A
#
# COMPACT_ATOMS: atom_id res chain seq x y z
N MET A 1 -14.10 33.74 44.18
CA MET A 1 -13.83 32.30 44.41
C MET A 1 -13.52 31.68 43.05
N LYS A 2 -12.40 30.96 42.91
CA LYS A 2 -11.87 30.43 41.63
C LYS A 2 -12.75 29.28 41.10
N PHE A 3 -13.24 29.39 39.87
CA PHE A 3 -13.88 28.29 39.15
C PHE A 3 -12.80 27.35 38.61
N SER A 4 -12.65 26.18 39.24
CA SER A 4 -11.78 25.11 38.73
C SER A 4 -12.56 24.31 37.69
N ALA A 5 -12.20 24.47 36.42
CA ALA A 5 -12.75 23.67 35.34
C ALA A 5 -12.03 22.31 35.31
N THR A 6 -12.75 21.25 35.66
CA THR A 6 -12.31 19.87 35.50
C THR A 6 -12.28 19.55 34.01
N ILE A 7 -11.08 19.36 33.45
CA ILE A 7 -10.88 18.95 32.05
C ILE A 7 -11.27 17.48 31.93
N LEU A 8 -12.42 17.23 31.29
CA LEU A 8 -12.80 15.89 30.82
C LEU A 8 -11.90 15.52 29.63
N ALA A 9 -10.92 14.66 29.86
CA ALA A 9 -10.18 14.00 28.80
C ALA A 9 -11.12 13.01 28.09
N VAL A 10 -11.63 13.40 26.92
CA VAL A 10 -12.34 12.49 26.03
C VAL A 10 -11.30 11.61 25.35
N ALA A 11 -11.12 10.40 25.86
CA ALA A 11 -10.40 9.35 25.15
C ALA A 11 -11.21 8.98 23.91
N ALA A 12 -10.84 9.54 22.76
CA ALA A 12 -11.38 9.15 21.47
C ALA A 12 -10.82 7.79 21.06
N THR A 13 -11.39 6.70 21.58
CA THR A 13 -11.20 5.36 21.01
C THR A 13 -12.06 5.24 19.76
N THR A 14 -11.55 5.70 18.62
CA THR A 14 -12.16 5.42 17.32
C THR A 14 -11.91 3.95 16.96
N LEU A 15 -12.88 3.10 17.29
CA LEU A 15 -13.01 1.76 16.72
C LEU A 15 -13.47 1.91 15.26
N VAL A 16 -12.53 2.07 14.33
CA VAL A 16 -12.79 1.90 12.89
C VAL A 16 -12.13 0.59 12.47
N SER A 17 -12.84 -0.54 12.54
CA SER A 17 -12.24 -1.83 12.16
C SER A 17 -13.26 -2.88 11.72
N THR A 18 -14.11 -2.61 10.72
CA THR A 18 -14.87 -3.69 10.04
C THR A 18 -15.07 -3.48 8.54
N VAL A 19 -14.19 -2.75 7.85
CA VAL A 19 -14.12 -2.73 6.37
C VAL A 19 -12.65 -2.89 5.95
N SER A 20 -12.06 -4.04 6.21
CA SER A 20 -10.70 -4.38 5.72
C SER A 20 -10.54 -5.86 5.37
N ALA A 21 -11.63 -6.63 5.36
CA ALA A 21 -11.57 -8.09 5.25
C ALA A 21 -11.23 -8.63 3.84
N GLN A 22 -10.98 -7.78 2.84
CA GLN A 22 -10.77 -8.24 1.45
C GLN A 22 -9.48 -7.76 0.80
N PHE A 23 -8.92 -6.63 1.24
CA PHE A 23 -7.68 -6.08 0.70
C PHE A 23 -6.85 -5.45 1.83
N PRO A 24 -5.54 -5.70 1.93
CA PRO A 24 -4.71 -5.00 2.89
C PRO A 24 -4.77 -3.51 2.56
N LEU A 25 -5.32 -2.67 3.43
CA LEU A 25 -5.36 -1.22 3.21
C LEU A 25 -3.94 -0.66 2.93
N CYS A 26 -2.92 -1.26 3.54
CA CYS A 26 -1.51 -0.93 3.27
C CYS A 26 -1.10 -1.17 1.80
N ALA A 27 -1.68 -2.16 1.12
CA ALA A 27 -1.40 -2.43 -0.29
C ALA A 27 -1.86 -1.27 -1.18
N LEU A 28 -3.03 -0.70 -0.90
CA LEU A 28 -3.55 0.47 -1.64
C LEU A 28 -2.70 1.70 -1.35
N SER A 29 -2.44 1.99 -0.07
CA SER A 29 -1.60 3.14 0.31
C SER A 29 -0.19 3.04 -0.27
N CYS A 30 0.40 1.84 -0.33
CA CYS A 30 1.70 1.65 -0.97
C CYS A 30 1.66 1.82 -2.48
N PHE A 31 0.57 1.40 -3.14
CA PHE A 31 0.40 1.65 -4.56
C PHE A 31 0.32 3.16 -4.85
N GLU A 32 -0.49 3.88 -4.09
CA GLU A 32 -0.60 5.35 -4.19
C GLU A 32 0.75 6.04 -3.98
N LYS A 33 1.48 5.71 -2.90
CA LYS A 33 2.84 6.25 -2.64
C LYS A 33 3.79 5.96 -3.82
N THR A 34 3.73 4.75 -4.38
CA THR A 34 4.58 4.35 -5.52
C THR A 34 4.23 5.15 -6.78
N MET A 35 2.93 5.38 -7.04
CA MET A 35 2.48 6.14 -8.20
C MET A 35 2.74 7.65 -8.08
N GLN A 36 3.05 8.16 -6.89
CA GLN A 36 3.50 9.54 -6.67
C GLN A 36 5.00 9.74 -6.96
N LEU A 37 5.77 8.67 -7.17
CA LEU A 37 7.20 8.79 -7.49
C LEU A 37 7.41 9.41 -8.88
N PRO A 38 8.49 10.19 -9.11
CA PRO A 38 8.77 10.82 -10.39
C PRO A 38 8.75 9.85 -11.58
N GLN A 39 9.21 8.62 -11.39
CA GLN A 39 9.26 7.57 -12.40
C GLN A 39 7.86 7.21 -12.92
N ALA A 40 6.85 7.20 -12.03
CA ALA A 40 5.46 6.96 -12.43
C ALA A 40 4.88 8.12 -13.26
N GLN A 41 5.34 9.36 -13.00
CA GLN A 41 4.89 10.55 -13.74
C GLN A 41 5.43 10.60 -15.17
N THR A 42 6.50 9.85 -15.48
CA THR A 42 7.09 9.78 -16.83
C THR A 42 6.52 8.66 -17.71
N CYS A 43 5.56 7.90 -17.19
CA CYS A 43 5.00 6.77 -17.92
C CYS A 43 4.13 7.20 -19.12
N THR A 44 4.34 6.53 -20.24
CA THR A 44 3.60 6.73 -21.51
C THR A 44 2.64 5.57 -21.81
N GLU A 45 2.53 4.63 -20.89
CA GLU A 45 1.70 3.44 -21.04
C GLU A 45 0.20 3.77 -20.99
N ALA A 46 -0.62 2.89 -21.56
CA ALA A 46 -2.06 3.11 -21.67
C ALA A 46 -2.78 3.32 -20.31
N ASN A 47 -2.19 2.89 -19.19
CA ASN A 47 -2.67 3.17 -17.86
C ASN A 47 -1.54 3.02 -16.80
N MET A 48 -1.82 3.51 -15.59
CA MET A 48 -0.87 3.47 -14.47
C MET A 48 -0.50 2.06 -14.01
N PHE A 49 -1.37 1.07 -14.20
CA PHE A 49 -1.09 -0.32 -13.82
C PHE A 49 -0.05 -0.93 -14.78
N LEU A 50 -0.16 -0.70 -16.08
CA LEU A 50 0.85 -1.11 -17.05
C LEU A 50 2.20 -0.43 -16.80
N CYS A 51 2.18 0.86 -16.47
CA CYS A 51 3.37 1.61 -16.05
C CYS A 51 4.04 0.95 -14.83
N PHE A 52 3.26 0.69 -13.78
CA PHE A 52 3.70 -0.01 -12.59
C PHE A 52 4.34 -1.36 -12.93
N CYS A 53 3.67 -2.18 -13.73
CA CYS A 53 4.09 -3.54 -14.05
C CYS A 53 5.29 -3.63 -14.99
N LYS A 54 5.46 -2.64 -15.88
CA LYS A 54 6.63 -2.59 -16.79
C LYS A 54 7.86 -1.94 -16.15
N SER A 55 7.68 -1.20 -15.05
CA SER A 55 8.78 -0.52 -14.37
C SER A 55 9.32 -1.36 -13.22
N THR A 56 10.54 -1.89 -13.42
CA THR A 56 11.26 -2.61 -12.35
C THR A 56 11.41 -1.75 -11.09
N PHE A 57 11.66 -0.45 -11.25
CA PHE A 57 11.79 0.49 -10.14
C PHE A 57 10.49 0.63 -9.35
N LEU A 58 9.35 0.83 -10.02
CA LEU A 58 8.07 1.01 -9.33
C LEU A 58 7.62 -0.28 -8.64
N ALA A 59 7.79 -1.43 -9.28
CA ALA A 59 7.50 -2.74 -8.67
C ALA A 59 8.35 -3.01 -7.41
N LEU A 60 9.65 -2.66 -7.43
CA LEU A 60 10.50 -2.77 -6.24
C LEU A 60 10.12 -1.76 -5.15
N ALA A 61 9.86 -0.50 -5.51
CA ALA A 61 9.45 0.52 -4.55
C ALA A 61 8.12 0.17 -3.85
N TYR A 62 7.17 -0.41 -4.60
CA TYR A 62 5.94 -0.94 -4.04
C TYR A 62 6.18 -2.07 -3.05
N ARG A 63 7.01 -3.06 -3.42
CA ARG A 63 7.38 -4.16 -2.53
C ARG A 63 8.04 -3.62 -1.25
N ASP A 64 8.98 -2.70 -1.39
CA ASP A 64 9.70 -2.13 -0.25
C ASP A 64 8.74 -1.38 0.68
N CYS A 65 7.79 -0.62 0.12
CA CYS A 65 6.72 -0.01 0.90
C CYS A 65 5.88 -1.07 1.63
N ALA A 66 5.41 -2.11 0.93
CA ALA A 66 4.60 -3.17 1.53
C ALA A 66 5.33 -3.85 2.69
N CYS A 67 6.63 -4.13 2.52
CA CYS A 67 7.45 -4.75 3.55
C CYS A 67 7.73 -3.85 4.76
N GLN A 68 7.73 -2.52 4.59
CA GLN A 68 7.99 -1.55 5.66
C GLN A 68 6.72 -1.10 6.39
N GLU A 69 5.61 -0.96 5.67
CA GLU A 69 4.43 -0.22 6.14
C GLU A 69 3.25 -1.14 6.48
N CYS A 70 3.22 -2.38 5.97
CA CYS A 70 2.17 -3.32 6.35
C CYS A 70 2.40 -3.87 7.77
N PRO A 71 1.34 -4.06 8.56
CA PRO A 71 1.42 -4.29 10.01
C PRO A 71 1.99 -5.66 10.42
N SER A 72 2.15 -6.59 9.48
CA SER A 72 2.74 -7.90 9.74
C SER A 72 3.36 -8.46 8.46
N THR A 73 4.30 -9.39 8.60
CA THR A 73 4.90 -10.11 7.47
C THR A 73 3.84 -10.79 6.60
N ALA A 74 2.84 -11.43 7.20
CA ALA A 74 1.76 -12.06 6.44
C ALA A 74 0.94 -11.03 5.64
N THR A 75 0.65 -9.87 6.23
CA THR A 75 -0.06 -8.79 5.55
C THR A 75 0.79 -8.17 4.42
N ALA A 76 2.10 -8.03 4.64
CA ALA A 76 3.04 -7.54 3.64
C ALA A 76 3.12 -8.49 2.43
N VAL A 77 3.26 -9.81 2.66
CA VAL A 77 3.24 -10.82 1.59
C VAL A 77 1.93 -10.75 0.80
N SER A 78 0.78 -10.64 1.48
CA SER A 78 -0.51 -10.47 0.81
C SER A 78 -0.60 -9.17 0.00
N ALA A 79 0.02 -8.08 0.47
CA ALA A 79 0.09 -6.83 -0.27
C ALA A 79 0.98 -6.97 -1.52
N VAL A 80 2.16 -7.59 -1.41
CA VAL A 80 3.01 -7.85 -2.59
C VAL A 80 2.27 -8.72 -3.60
N GLN A 81 1.58 -9.77 -3.16
CA GLN A 81 0.76 -10.63 -4.03
C GLN A 81 -0.34 -9.84 -4.74
N TYR A 82 -1.00 -8.90 -4.04
CA TYR A 82 -1.98 -8.01 -4.67
C TYR A 82 -1.37 -7.18 -5.82
N GLY A 83 -0.14 -6.68 -5.65
CA GLY A 83 0.60 -6.02 -6.73
C GLY A 83 0.87 -6.95 -7.93
N LEU A 84 1.23 -8.21 -7.68
CA LEU A 84 1.42 -9.22 -8.73
C LEU A 84 0.11 -9.53 -9.49
N ASP A 85 -1.01 -9.58 -8.77
CA ASP A 85 -2.33 -9.85 -9.33
C ASP A 85 -2.81 -8.69 -10.20
N ILE A 86 -2.52 -7.44 -9.82
CA ILE A 86 -2.74 -6.26 -10.68
C ILE A 86 -2.02 -6.45 -12.02
N CYS A 87 -0.77 -6.88 -11.98
CA CYS A 87 0.04 -7.07 -13.19
C CYS A 87 -0.43 -8.22 -14.06
N THR A 88 -0.92 -9.29 -13.45
CA THR A 88 -1.57 -10.39 -14.18
C THR A 88 -2.83 -9.90 -14.89
N GLN A 89 -3.69 -9.15 -14.20
CA GLN A 89 -4.93 -8.60 -14.77
C GLN A 89 -4.68 -7.55 -15.86
N ALA A 90 -3.58 -6.79 -15.74
CA ALA A 90 -3.15 -5.83 -16.75
C ALA A 90 -2.48 -6.47 -17.99
N GLY A 91 -2.31 -7.80 -18.01
CA GLY A 91 -1.65 -8.51 -19.11
C GLY A 91 -0.13 -8.35 -19.15
N ALA A 92 0.49 -7.94 -18.04
CA ALA A 92 1.93 -7.73 -17.90
C ALA A 92 2.48 -8.40 -16.62
N PRO A 93 2.35 -9.74 -16.46
CA PRO A 93 2.75 -10.43 -15.24
C PRO A 93 4.26 -10.30 -14.96
N ILE A 94 4.62 -10.14 -13.68
CA ILE A 94 6.01 -9.94 -13.23
C ILE A 94 6.46 -11.04 -12.26
N SER A 95 6.83 -12.21 -12.78
CA SER A 95 7.26 -13.36 -11.97
C SER A 95 8.63 -13.19 -11.28
N TRP A 96 9.39 -12.16 -11.65
CA TRP A 96 10.72 -11.88 -11.10
C TRP A 96 10.66 -11.18 -9.74
N LEU A 97 9.53 -10.56 -9.38
CA LEU A 97 9.39 -9.83 -8.12
C LEU A 97 9.07 -10.84 -7.00
N PRO A 98 9.95 -11.01 -6.00
CA PRO A 98 9.70 -11.96 -4.92
C PRO A 98 8.58 -11.44 -4.01
N ALA A 99 7.64 -12.32 -3.65
CA ALA A 99 6.53 -11.98 -2.74
C ALA A 99 6.95 -11.83 -1.26
N GLN A 100 8.15 -12.29 -0.92
CA GLN A 100 8.67 -12.33 0.45
C GLN A 100 9.34 -11.01 0.85
N CYS A 101 9.11 -10.63 2.11
CA CYS A 101 9.80 -9.55 2.81
C CYS A 101 10.86 -10.17 3.73
N PHE A 102 12.10 -9.66 3.69
CA PHE A 102 13.22 -10.15 4.48
C PHE A 102 13.51 -9.24 5.67
#